data_AF-A0AAD9QBP0-F1
#
_entry.id   AF-A0AAD9QBP0-F1
#
_cell.length_a   1.000
_cell.length_b   1.000
_cell.length_c   1.000
_cell.angle_alpha   90.00
_cell.angle_beta   90.00
_cell.angle_gamma   90.00
#
_symmetry.space_group_name_H-M   'P 1'
#
loop_
_entity.id
_entity.type
_entity.pdbx_description
1 polymer ?
#
loop_
_entity_poly.entity_id
_entity_poly.type
_entity_poly.pdbx_seq_one_letter_code
_entity_poly.pdbx_strand_id
1 'polypeptide(L)'
;MIFDILLRNRLNFKCITGDVQKAFLQIKVDPKDRGALRLLWYENLDSRTFLQYRFTRPSPYIQGATLQKHVNQYAEKYPTTTDELLKNTYADDVQSGGRQKEELLKFKEEAIKIMEKGGSQLHKWHSNVPNVEALLSASGNALASTLQSCLCKDTRSALTVKTGSRLDS
;
A
#
# COMPACT_ATOMS: atom_id res chain seq x y z
N MET A 1 6.01 -15.16 6.58
CA MET A 1 7.17 -14.22 6.50
C MET A 1 7.50 -13.93 5.04
N ILE A 2 8.34 -12.93 4.73
CA ILE A 2 8.73 -12.58 3.35
C ILE A 2 9.32 -13.76 2.58
N PHE A 3 10.03 -14.65 3.26
CA PHE A 3 10.57 -15.87 2.65
C PHE A 3 9.48 -16.75 2.03
N ASP A 4 8.35 -16.95 2.70
CA ASP A 4 7.23 -17.76 2.20
C ASP A 4 6.57 -17.13 0.97
N ILE A 5 6.52 -15.79 0.93
CA ILE A 5 6.01 -14.99 -0.19
C ILE A 5 6.92 -15.20 -1.41
N LEU A 6 8.23 -15.08 -1.23
CA LEU A 6 9.22 -15.29 -2.30
C LEU A 6 9.25 -16.75 -2.79
N LEU A 7 9.16 -17.73 -1.87
CA LEU A 7 9.13 -19.14 -2.23
C LEU A 7 7.91 -19.49 -3.08
N ARG A 8 6.71 -19.07 -2.68
CA ARG A 8 5.49 -19.31 -3.47
C ARG A 8 5.60 -18.73 -4.88
N ASN A 9 6.15 -17.51 -5.00
CA ASN A 9 6.35 -16.92 -6.31
C ASN A 9 7.38 -17.70 -7.15
N ARG A 10 8.50 -18.14 -6.53
CA ARG A 10 9.53 -18.92 -7.22
C ARG A 10 9.07 -20.31 -7.68
N LEU A 11 8.03 -20.87 -7.04
CA LEU A 11 7.42 -22.13 -7.45
C LEU A 11 6.47 -21.98 -8.64
N ASN A 12 6.07 -20.76 -9.00
CA ASN A 12 5.24 -20.50 -10.17
C ASN A 12 6.10 -20.42 -11.44
N PHE A 13 5.59 -20.99 -12.53
CA PHE A 13 6.26 -20.92 -13.83
C PHE A 13 6.12 -19.52 -14.45
N LYS A 14 4.96 -18.89 -14.26
CA LYS A 14 4.66 -17.52 -14.70
C LYS A 14 4.40 -16.67 -13.48
N CYS A 15 5.02 -15.50 -13.42
CA CYS A 15 4.96 -14.61 -12.27
C CYS A 15 4.58 -13.20 -12.72
N ILE A 16 3.86 -12.49 -11.87
CA ILE A 16 3.60 -11.07 -12.00
C ILE A 16 3.82 -10.39 -10.64
N THR A 17 4.47 -9.24 -10.65
CA THR A 17 4.66 -8.38 -9.47
C THR A 17 4.21 -6.96 -9.78
N GLY A 18 3.82 -6.21 -8.77
CA GLY A 18 3.43 -4.80 -8.86
C GLY A 18 3.65 -4.10 -7.53
N ASP A 19 3.51 -2.77 -7.55
CA ASP A 19 3.78 -1.87 -6.43
C ASP A 19 2.50 -1.08 -6.08
N VAL A 20 2.22 -0.91 -4.80
CA VAL A 20 1.13 -0.04 -4.32
C VAL A 20 1.62 1.40 -4.25
N GLN A 21 1.09 2.24 -5.14
CA GLN A 21 1.54 3.61 -5.28
C GLN A 21 1.38 4.40 -3.99
N LYS A 22 2.51 4.86 -3.44
CA LYS A 22 2.56 5.66 -2.21
C LYS A 22 1.77 4.99 -1.08
N ALA A 23 1.90 3.68 -0.92
CA ALA A 23 1.07 2.85 -0.04
C ALA A 23 0.82 3.45 1.34
N PHE A 24 1.83 4.05 1.98
CA PHE A 24 1.71 4.61 3.33
C PHE A 24 0.95 5.94 3.36
N LEU A 25 0.97 6.69 2.25
CA LEU A 25 0.32 8.01 2.17
C LEU A 25 -1.17 7.90 1.82
N GLN A 26 -1.64 6.73 1.37
CA GLN A 26 -3.05 6.51 1.06
C GLN A 26 -3.92 6.36 2.31
N ILE A 27 -3.31 6.10 3.47
CA ILE A 27 -4.01 5.87 4.73
C ILE A 27 -3.70 7.00 5.69
N LYS A 28 -4.74 7.62 6.24
CA LYS A 28 -4.61 8.68 7.26
C LYS A 28 -4.68 8.08 8.65
N VAL A 29 -3.80 8.56 9.52
CA VAL A 29 -3.89 8.29 10.96
C VAL A 29 -4.79 9.34 11.60
N ASP A 30 -5.70 8.89 12.47
CA ASP A 30 -6.57 9.77 13.25
C ASP A 30 -5.71 10.79 14.02
N PRO A 31 -6.02 12.10 13.98
CA PRO A 31 -5.29 13.11 14.73
C PRO A 31 -5.03 12.77 16.21
N LYS A 32 -5.94 12.02 16.86
CA LYS A 32 -5.82 11.60 18.26
C LYS A 32 -4.68 10.60 18.46
N ASP A 33 -4.44 9.71 17.49
CA ASP A 33 -3.44 8.64 17.57
C ASP A 33 -2.06 9.06 17.06
N ARG A 34 -1.95 10.19 16.34
CA ARG A 34 -0.65 10.72 15.85
C ARG A 34 0.34 11.02 16.96
N GLY A 35 -0.12 11.11 18.21
CA GLY A 35 0.73 11.22 19.39
C GLY A 35 1.68 10.02 19.58
N ALA A 36 1.33 8.84 19.09
CA ALA A 36 2.17 7.63 19.16
C ALA A 36 3.22 7.56 18.04
N LEU A 37 3.11 8.40 17.01
CA LEU A 37 3.99 8.39 15.84
C LEU A 37 4.97 9.58 15.85
N ARG A 38 5.54 9.86 17.03
CA ARG A 38 6.51 10.93 17.23
C ARG A 38 7.91 10.47 16.84
N LEU A 39 8.63 11.33 16.14
CA LEU A 39 10.05 11.16 15.85
C LEU A 39 10.78 12.35 16.46
N LEU A 40 11.77 12.09 17.31
CA LEU A 40 12.68 13.09 17.82
C LEU A 40 13.87 13.20 16.86
N TRP A 41 14.20 14.42 16.47
CA TRP A 41 15.31 14.73 15.59
C TRP A 41 16.20 15.75 16.28
N TYR A 42 17.45 15.41 16.58
CA TYR A 42 18.38 16.38 17.15
C TYR A 42 18.81 17.36 16.06
N GLU A 43 18.54 18.65 16.29
CA GLU A 43 19.04 19.72 15.41
C GLU A 43 20.52 19.97 15.69
N ASN A 44 20.92 19.85 16.97
CA ASN A 44 22.30 19.94 17.41
C ASN A 44 22.51 18.94 18.57
N LEU A 45 23.53 18.08 18.43
CA LEU A 45 23.85 17.03 19.40
C LEU A 45 24.51 17.57 20.66
N ASP A 46 25.28 18.65 20.54
CA ASP A 46 26.01 19.27 21.66
C ASP A 46 25.06 20.05 22.57
N SER A 47 24.15 20.83 21.99
CA SER A 47 23.13 21.57 22.75
C SER A 47 21.96 20.70 23.19
N ARG A 48 21.89 19.45 22.71
CA ARG A 48 20.77 18.51 22.87
C ARG A 48 19.41 19.11 22.48
N THR A 49 19.41 20.09 21.57
CA THR A 49 18.18 20.67 21.03
C THR A 49 17.56 19.69 20.05
N PHE A 50 16.28 19.38 20.23
CA PHE A 50 15.57 18.47 19.35
C PHE A 50 14.28 19.08 18.78
N LEU A 51 13.95 18.66 17.57
CA LEU A 51 12.68 18.87 16.91
C LEU A 51 11.83 17.62 17.08
N GLN A 52 10.54 17.80 17.38
CA GLN A 52 9.59 16.72 17.40
C GLN A 52 8.76 16.74 16.13
N TYR A 53 8.93 15.70 15.31
CA TYR A 53 8.07 15.45 14.17
C TYR A 53 6.96 14.48 14.54
N ARG A 54 5.81 14.59 13.86
CA ARG A 54 4.70 13.63 13.97
C ARG A 54 4.36 13.11 12.58
N PHE A 55 4.41 11.79 12.40
CA PHE A 55 3.94 11.19 11.16
C PHE A 55 2.41 11.29 11.07
N THR A 56 1.93 11.61 9.87
CA THR A 56 0.50 11.58 9.52
C THR A 56 0.09 10.26 8.85
N ARG A 57 1.09 9.40 8.58
CA ARG A 57 0.97 8.09 7.92
C ARG A 57 1.11 6.94 8.91
N PRO A 58 0.45 5.80 8.69
CA PRO A 58 0.52 4.64 9.56
C PRO A 58 1.88 3.95 9.52
N SER A 59 2.13 3.10 10.52
CA SER A 59 3.19 2.09 10.48
C SER A 59 2.86 1.00 9.44
N PRO A 60 3.87 0.23 8.98
CA PRO A 60 3.65 -0.92 8.10
C PRO A 60 2.62 -1.93 8.61
N TYR A 61 2.56 -2.14 9.92
CA TYR A 61 1.57 -3.01 10.53
C TYR A 61 0.13 -2.51 10.31
N ILE A 62 -0.12 -1.23 10.60
CA ILE A 62 -1.47 -0.63 10.45
C ILE A 62 -1.86 -0.58 8.97
N GLN A 63 -0.91 -0.28 8.08
CA GLN A 63 -1.14 -0.33 6.64
C GLN A 63 -1.54 -1.74 6.20
N GLY A 64 -0.77 -2.76 6.56
CA GLY A 64 -1.06 -4.16 6.21
C GLY A 64 -2.42 -4.61 6.74
N ALA A 65 -2.75 -4.29 7.99
CA ALA A 65 -4.06 -4.61 8.58
C ALA A 65 -5.22 -3.90 7.86
N THR A 66 -5.03 -2.62 7.48
CA THR A 66 -6.01 -1.85 6.72
C THR A 66 -6.24 -2.47 5.34
N LEU A 67 -5.15 -2.84 4.66
CA LEU A 67 -5.21 -3.49 3.36
C LEU A 67 -5.90 -4.85 3.43
N GLN A 68 -5.56 -5.68 4.41
CA GLN A 68 -6.22 -6.97 4.63
C GLN A 68 -7.71 -6.78 4.88
N LYS A 69 -8.10 -5.83 5.73
CA LYS A 69 -9.52 -5.52 5.98
C LYS A 69 -10.27 -5.08 4.73
N HIS A 70 -9.62 -4.29 3.88
CA HIS A 70 -10.17 -3.85 2.60
C HIS A 70 -10.35 -5.01 1.63
N VAL A 71 -9.29 -5.80 1.41
CA VAL A 71 -9.27 -6.91 0.46
C VAL A 71 -10.26 -8.02 0.85
N ASN A 72 -10.43 -8.29 2.15
CA ASN A 72 -11.39 -9.29 2.64
C ASN A 72 -12.86 -8.99 2.28
N GLN A 73 -13.22 -7.72 2.04
CA GLN A 73 -14.58 -7.36 1.63
C GLN A 73 -14.94 -7.88 0.22
N TYR A 74 -13.94 -8.30 -0.54
CA TYR A 74 -14.10 -8.79 -1.91
C TYR A 74 -13.95 -10.31 -2.04
N ALA A 75 -13.77 -11.03 -0.93
CA ALA A 75 -13.52 -12.47 -0.92
C ALA A 75 -14.63 -13.28 -1.63
N GLU A 76 -15.89 -12.88 -1.52
CA GLU A 76 -17.00 -13.55 -2.22
C GLU A 76 -16.99 -13.29 -3.73
N LYS A 77 -16.58 -12.09 -4.14
CA LYS A 77 -16.63 -11.65 -5.55
C LYS A 77 -15.41 -12.08 -6.36
N TYR A 78 -14.23 -12.04 -5.73
CA TYR A 78 -12.94 -12.34 -6.35
C TYR A 78 -12.12 -13.29 -5.46
N PRO A 79 -12.62 -14.50 -5.15
CA PRO A 79 -12.04 -15.37 -4.12
C PRO A 79 -10.56 -15.69 -4.38
N THR A 80 -10.20 -16.02 -5.62
CA THR A 80 -8.81 -16.33 -5.99
C THR A 80 -7.88 -15.12 -5.85
N THR A 81 -8.28 -13.96 -6.37
CA THR A 81 -7.46 -12.74 -6.31
C THR A 81 -7.34 -12.20 -4.90
N THR A 82 -8.41 -12.24 -4.11
CA THR A 82 -8.37 -11.89 -2.68
C THR A 82 -7.43 -12.80 -1.92
N ASP A 83 -7.50 -14.12 -2.12
CA ASP A 83 -6.59 -15.07 -1.48
C ASP A 83 -5.13 -14.76 -1.84
N GLU A 84 -4.83 -14.58 -3.12
CA GLU A 84 -3.50 -14.20 -3.62
C GLU A 84 -3.00 -12.88 -3.00
N LEU A 85 -3.82 -11.82 -2.99
CA LEU A 85 -3.45 -10.54 -2.38
C LEU A 85 -3.15 -10.67 -0.88
N LEU A 86 -3.95 -11.42 -0.13
CA LEU A 86 -3.73 -11.61 1.30
C LEU A 86 -2.46 -12.43 1.58
N LYS A 87 -2.20 -13.42 0.72
CA LYS A 87 -1.09 -14.36 0.86
C LYS A 87 0.23 -13.79 0.37
N ASN A 88 0.22 -13.01 -0.71
CA ASN A 88 1.40 -12.70 -1.50
C ASN A 88 1.70 -11.19 -1.57
N THR A 89 1.07 -10.37 -0.73
CA THR A 89 1.46 -8.97 -0.56
C THR A 89 2.45 -8.81 0.59
N TYR A 90 3.54 -8.09 0.37
CA TYR A 90 4.52 -7.71 1.38
C TYR A 90 4.69 -6.20 1.40
N ALA A 91 4.28 -5.56 2.50
CA ALA A 91 4.28 -4.09 2.61
C ALA A 91 3.54 -3.43 1.44
N ASP A 92 4.27 -2.87 0.48
CA ASP A 92 3.80 -2.23 -0.75
C ASP A 92 3.94 -3.11 -2.01
N ASP A 93 4.68 -4.21 -1.96
CA ASP A 93 4.84 -5.12 -3.09
C ASP A 93 3.70 -6.14 -3.15
N VAL A 94 2.99 -6.19 -4.27
CA VAL A 94 2.00 -7.23 -4.60
C VAL A 94 2.57 -8.20 -5.62
N GLN A 95 2.27 -9.48 -5.49
CA GLN A 95 2.68 -10.46 -6.48
C GLN A 95 1.71 -11.64 -6.55
N SER A 96 1.73 -12.32 -7.68
CA SER A 96 1.00 -13.56 -7.92
C SER A 96 1.73 -14.38 -8.98
N GLY A 97 1.31 -15.62 -9.16
CA GLY A 97 1.79 -16.44 -10.26
C GLY A 97 0.79 -17.52 -10.64
N GLY A 98 1.09 -18.20 -11.74
CA GLY A 98 0.18 -19.16 -12.34
C GLY A 98 0.84 -19.99 -13.43
N ARG A 99 0.02 -20.80 -14.09
CA ARG A 99 0.44 -21.66 -15.22
C ARG A 99 0.11 -21.03 -16.57
N GLN A 100 -0.93 -20.21 -16.60
CA GLN A 100 -1.45 -19.60 -17.83
C GLN A 100 -1.32 -18.09 -17.80
N LYS A 101 -1.16 -17.47 -18.97
CA LYS A 101 -0.99 -16.01 -19.05
C LYS A 101 -2.27 -15.28 -18.59
N GLU A 102 -3.40 -15.90 -18.88
CA GLU A 102 -4.76 -15.44 -18.61
C GLU A 102 -5.01 -15.33 -17.11
N GLU A 103 -4.41 -16.21 -16.30
CA GLU A 103 -4.46 -16.16 -14.83
C GLU A 103 -3.80 -14.89 -14.30
N LEU A 104 -2.62 -14.54 -14.84
CA LEU A 104 -1.88 -13.33 -14.46
C LEU A 104 -2.63 -12.06 -14.87
N LEU A 105 -3.22 -12.04 -16.07
CA LEU A 105 -4.03 -10.92 -16.55
C LEU A 105 -5.29 -10.73 -15.69
N LYS A 106 -5.99 -11.83 -15.39
CA LYS A 106 -7.15 -11.81 -14.51
C LYS A 106 -6.80 -11.28 -13.12
N PHE A 107 -5.72 -11.80 -12.50
CA PHE A 107 -5.24 -11.32 -11.21
C PHE A 107 -4.95 -9.82 -11.27
N LYS A 108 -4.19 -9.36 -12.28
CA LYS A 108 -3.86 -7.93 -12.46
C LYS A 108 -5.12 -7.06 -12.52
N GLU A 109 -6.08 -7.43 -13.37
CA GLU A 109 -7.33 -6.69 -13.56
C GLU A 109 -8.17 -6.63 -12.29
N GLU A 110 -8.35 -7.76 -11.61
CA GLU A 110 -9.14 -7.84 -10.39
C GLU A 110 -8.45 -7.12 -9.23
N ALA A 111 -7.13 -7.27 -9.09
CA ALA A 111 -6.34 -6.60 -8.07
C ALA A 111 -6.40 -5.07 -8.23
N ILE A 112 -6.29 -4.57 -9.46
CA ILE A 112 -6.46 -3.12 -9.74
C ILE A 112 -7.86 -2.67 -9.29
N LYS A 113 -8.91 -3.38 -9.71
CA LYS A 113 -10.30 -3.03 -9.35
C LYS A 113 -10.52 -3.03 -7.84
N ILE A 114 -10.00 -4.02 -7.12
CA ILE A 114 -10.10 -4.10 -5.65
C ILE A 114 -9.38 -2.92 -5.02
N MET A 115 -8.13 -2.67 -5.39
CA MET A 115 -7.30 -1.63 -4.78
C MET A 115 -7.83 -0.22 -5.06
N GLU A 116 -8.32 0.04 -6.28
CA GLU A 116 -8.89 1.33 -6.66
C GLU A 116 -10.14 1.68 -5.83
N LYS A 117 -10.94 0.69 -5.44
CA LYS A 117 -12.08 0.92 -4.53
C LYS A 117 -11.66 1.37 -3.13
N GLY A 118 -10.44 1.02 -2.71
CA GLY A 118 -9.80 1.51 -1.49
C GLY A 118 -9.01 2.81 -1.69
N GLY A 119 -9.04 3.39 -2.90
CA GLY A 119 -8.27 4.58 -3.25
C GLY A 119 -6.77 4.35 -3.43
N SER A 120 -6.34 3.09 -3.52
CA SER A 120 -4.94 2.72 -3.77
C SER A 120 -4.74 2.33 -5.23
N GLN A 121 -3.68 2.86 -5.86
CA GLN A 121 -3.36 2.54 -7.25
C GLN A 121 -2.22 1.50 -7.30
N LEU A 122 -2.38 0.44 -8.10
CA LEU A 122 -1.30 -0.49 -8.39
C LEU A 122 -0.54 -0.06 -9.65
N HIS A 123 0.78 -0.10 -9.62
CA HIS A 123 1.64 0.30 -10.74
C HIS A 123 2.96 -0.49 -10.79
N LYS A 124 3.87 -0.13 -11.71
CA LYS A 124 5.16 -0.80 -11.93
C LYS A 124 5.01 -2.33 -12.03
N TRP A 125 4.12 -2.75 -12.93
CA TRP A 125 3.90 -4.17 -13.17
C TRP A 125 5.12 -4.77 -13.86
N HIS A 126 5.59 -5.91 -13.36
CA HIS A 126 6.68 -6.70 -13.93
C HIS A 126 6.27 -8.16 -14.07
N SER A 127 6.67 -8.80 -15.17
CA SER A 127 6.35 -10.20 -15.43
C SER A 127 7.39 -10.89 -16.31
N ASN A 128 7.58 -12.19 -16.11
CA ASN A 128 8.35 -13.02 -17.03
C ASN A 128 7.54 -13.47 -18.28
N VAL A 129 6.29 -13.01 -18.42
CA VAL A 129 5.41 -13.32 -19.55
C VAL A 129 5.21 -12.10 -20.44
N PRO A 130 5.46 -12.19 -21.76
CA PRO A 130 5.27 -11.08 -22.68
C PRO A 130 3.85 -10.52 -22.71
N ASN A 131 3.75 -9.19 -22.83
CA ASN A 131 2.50 -8.43 -22.95
C ASN A 131 1.55 -8.54 -21.73
N VAL A 132 2.04 -8.94 -20.55
CA VAL A 132 1.27 -8.90 -19.29
C VAL A 132 1.45 -7.56 -18.56
N GLU A 133 2.60 -6.91 -18.73
CA GLU A 133 2.92 -5.62 -18.08
C GLU A 133 2.14 -4.45 -18.68
N ALA A 134 1.75 -4.54 -19.96
CA ALA A 134 1.07 -3.49 -20.71
C ALA A 134 -0.16 -2.93 -19.96
N LEU A 135 -0.40 -1.63 -20.11
CA LEU A 135 -1.60 -0.99 -19.56
C LEU A 135 -2.84 -1.72 -20.08
N LEU A 136 -3.74 -2.07 -19.16
CA LEU A 136 -5.07 -2.56 -19.53
C LEU A 136 -5.74 -1.44 -20.32
N SER A 137 -6.31 -1.75 -21.49
CA SER A 137 -6.94 -0.75 -22.35
C SER A 137 -7.96 0.05 -21.53
N ALA A 138 -7.82 1.38 -21.56
CA ALA A 138 -8.56 2.28 -20.69
C ALA A 138 -10.08 2.12 -20.87
N SER A 139 -10.74 1.54 -19.88
CA SER A 139 -12.18 1.65 -19.70
C SER A 139 -12.46 2.00 -18.25
N GLY A 140 -12.78 3.28 -18.01
CA GLY A 140 -13.44 3.70 -16.78
C GLY A 140 -12.85 4.90 -16.02
N ASN A 141 -12.47 5.98 -16.69
CA ASN A 141 -12.38 7.30 -16.06
C ASN A 141 -13.80 7.77 -15.64
N ALA A 142 -14.36 7.24 -14.55
CA ALA A 142 -15.66 7.69 -14.04
C ALA A 142 -15.99 7.25 -12.59
N LEU A 143 -15.04 7.20 -11.65
CA LEU A 143 -15.38 6.96 -10.22
C LEU A 143 -14.57 7.79 -9.21
N ALA A 144 -13.72 8.72 -9.67
CA ALA A 144 -12.86 9.53 -8.80
C ALA A 144 -13.61 10.57 -7.93
N SER A 145 -14.94 10.69 -8.02
CA SER A 145 -15.69 11.75 -7.35
C SER A 145 -16.33 11.41 -6.00
N THR A 146 -16.40 10.13 -5.57
CA THR A 146 -17.24 9.78 -4.40
C THR A 146 -16.50 9.31 -3.13
N LEU A 147 -15.18 9.08 -3.14
CA LEU A 147 -14.42 8.66 -1.94
C LEU A 147 -13.47 9.73 -1.37
N GLN A 148 -13.75 10.99 -1.70
CA GLN A 148 -12.93 12.16 -1.37
C GLN A 148 -12.78 12.45 0.13
N SER A 149 -13.61 11.86 1.00
CA SER A 149 -13.60 12.17 2.44
C SER A 149 -12.44 11.53 3.20
N CYS A 150 -11.94 10.37 2.76
CA CYS A 150 -10.85 9.66 3.45
C CYS A 150 -9.48 9.85 2.78
N LEU A 151 -9.44 10.20 1.50
CA LEU A 151 -8.21 10.30 0.71
C LEU A 151 -7.42 11.60 0.99
N CYS A 152 -6.09 11.49 1.07
CA CYS A 152 -5.20 12.62 1.23
C CYS A 152 -4.84 13.20 -0.15
N LYS A 153 -5.48 14.32 -0.53
CA LYS A 153 -5.10 15.05 -1.76
C LYS A 153 -3.75 15.74 -1.65
N ASP A 154 -3.30 16.02 -0.42
CA ASP A 154 -2.02 16.67 -0.15
C ASP A 154 -0.94 15.64 0.15
N THR A 155 -0.02 15.48 -0.81
CA THR A 155 1.21 14.69 -0.62
C THR A 155 2.33 15.50 0.03
N ARG A 156 2.06 16.75 0.43
CA ARG A 156 3.07 17.73 0.88
C ARG A 156 3.37 17.73 2.39
N SER A 157 2.61 17.06 3.26
CA SER A 157 2.98 16.95 4.69
C SER A 157 2.81 15.54 5.28
N ALA A 158 3.78 14.69 4.97
CA ALA A 158 3.94 13.40 5.68
C ALA A 158 4.36 13.58 7.15
N LEU A 159 4.79 14.79 7.52
CA LEU A 159 5.29 15.17 8.83
C LEU A 159 4.71 16.53 9.25
N THR A 160 4.37 16.66 10.53
CA THR A 160 4.11 17.96 11.16
C THR A 160 5.19 18.24 12.20
N VAL A 161 5.77 19.43 12.18
CA VAL A 161 6.83 19.85 13.12
C VAL A 161 6.21 20.50 14.34
N LYS A 162 6.67 20.11 15.52
CA LYS A 162 6.53 20.88 16.76
C LYS A 162 7.92 21.12 17.35
N THR A 163 8.22 22.37 17.65
CA THR A 163 9.40 22.76 18.43
C THR A 163 9.06 22.60 19.92
N GLY A 164 9.98 22.02 20.69
CA GLY A 164 9.81 21.86 22.13
C GLY A 164 11.17 21.69 22.79
N SER A 165 11.43 22.47 23.83
CA SER A 165 12.67 22.39 24.63
C SER A 165 12.59 21.39 25.78
N ARG A 166 11.44 20.71 25.96
CA ARG A 166 11.23 19.70 27.00
C ARG A 166 10.21 18.65 26.54
N LEU A 167 10.39 17.41 27.00
CA LEU A 167 9.47 16.30 26.76
C LEU A 167 8.20 16.54 27.58
N ASP A 168 7.24 17.25 27.01
CA ASP A 168 5.93 17.41 27.65
C ASP A 168 5.19 16.07 27.58
N SER A 169 4.98 15.51 28.78
CA SER A 169 4.29 14.25 29.11
C SER A 169 2.86 14.20 28.60
#